data_AF-A0A926WIT7-F1
#
_entry.id   AF-A0A926WIT7-F1
#
_cell.length_a   1.000
_cell.length_b   1.000
_cell.length_c   1.000
_cell.angle_alpha   90.00
_cell.angle_beta   90.00
_cell.angle_gamma   90.00
#
_symmetry.space_group_name_H-M   'P 1'
#
loop_
_entity.id
_entity.type
_entity.pdbx_description
1 polymer ?
#
loop_
_entity_poly.entity_id
_entity_poly.type
_entity_poly.pdbx_seq_one_letter_code
_entity_poly.pdbx_strand_id
1 'polypeptide(L)'
;MKFGIDMGHNCPPDTGASGIKFEDKLTKEVGTKVIAKLESLGHTAISCTPNSATSVGQSLGRRCDIANRNKVDVFVSIHFNAFNGKANGTEVFAMSDSGKKIAQPVLNEIIQLGFFNRGVKNGSHLYVIRNTNMTGILIECCFIDSAKDMQLYDGEAMANAIVKGLTGKVTVASAPVNTVRDEEQNTDTSILRLQKALNQLQITDRNNRRLVEDNFTGPATTSAVEKFQRVVGIIPTGMATSTTWNAINQILSKRLVQGSQTSGPIMRYLQYRVGATPDGIYGSQTEAAIKRFQQQNGLTPDGIVGAMTWQKLIG
;
A
#
# COMPACT_ATOMS: atom_id res chain seq x y z
N MET A 1 -6.03 -11.09 -23.41
CA MET A 1 -6.66 -11.95 -22.39
C MET A 1 -8.08 -11.50 -22.16
N LYS A 2 -8.95 -12.45 -21.83
CA LYS A 2 -10.31 -12.27 -21.37
C LYS A 2 -10.35 -12.51 -19.87
N PHE A 3 -10.66 -11.48 -19.08
CA PHE A 3 -10.79 -11.58 -17.63
C PHE A 3 -12.25 -11.74 -17.24
N GLY A 4 -12.54 -12.60 -16.27
CA GLY A 4 -13.80 -12.59 -15.53
C GLY A 4 -13.61 -11.82 -14.25
N ILE A 5 -14.27 -10.67 -14.11
CA ILE A 5 -14.21 -9.82 -12.92
C ILE A 5 -15.47 -10.03 -12.10
N ASP A 6 -15.32 -10.63 -10.94
CA ASP A 6 -16.39 -10.83 -9.98
C ASP A 6 -16.32 -9.75 -8.89
N MET A 7 -17.26 -8.81 -8.94
CA MET A 7 -17.49 -7.87 -7.82
C MET A 7 -18.25 -8.66 -6.76
N GLY A 8 -17.53 -9.13 -5.74
CA GLY A 8 -18.07 -9.92 -4.64
C GLY A 8 -19.32 -9.28 -4.07
N HIS A 9 -20.28 -10.10 -3.64
CA HIS A 9 -21.59 -9.61 -3.17
C HIS A 9 -22.32 -8.82 -4.27
N ASN A 10 -23.05 -7.75 -3.96
CA ASN A 10 -23.87 -7.02 -4.95
C ASN A 10 -25.06 -7.81 -5.53
N CYS A 11 -25.53 -8.86 -4.84
CA CYS A 11 -26.62 -9.69 -5.33
C CYS A 11 -27.52 -10.19 -4.16
N PRO A 12 -28.38 -9.34 -3.58
CA PRO A 12 -29.19 -9.68 -2.40
C PRO A 12 -29.84 -11.08 -2.53
N PRO A 13 -29.78 -11.92 -1.46
CA PRO A 13 -29.37 -11.59 -0.09
C PRO A 13 -27.85 -11.52 0.15
N ASP A 14 -27.03 -11.70 -0.90
CA ASP A 14 -25.57 -11.64 -0.84
C ASP A 14 -25.07 -10.18 -0.87
N THR A 15 -24.98 -9.55 0.31
CA THR A 15 -24.60 -8.13 0.49
C THR A 15 -23.22 -7.91 1.10
N GLY A 16 -22.55 -8.98 1.55
CA GLY A 16 -21.23 -8.90 2.15
C GLY A 16 -21.21 -8.31 3.56
N ALA A 17 -20.01 -8.03 4.03
CA ALA A 17 -19.76 -7.50 5.35
C ALA A 17 -20.09 -5.98 5.45
N SER A 18 -20.30 -5.52 6.68
CA SER A 18 -20.53 -4.11 7.02
C SER A 18 -19.63 -3.70 8.18
N GLY A 19 -18.96 -2.56 8.02
CA GLY A 19 -18.05 -1.97 9.00
C GLY A 19 -18.10 -0.45 8.94
N ILE A 20 -16.93 0.19 8.79
CA ILE A 20 -16.85 1.64 8.53
C ILE A 20 -17.39 1.95 7.12
N LYS A 21 -17.19 1.01 6.18
CA LYS A 21 -17.81 1.00 4.85
C LYS A 21 -18.57 -0.31 4.62
N PHE A 22 -19.24 -0.42 3.49
CA PHE A 22 -20.03 -1.58 3.09
C PHE A 22 -19.31 -2.32 1.97
N GLU A 23 -19.14 -3.64 2.10
CA GLU A 23 -18.33 -4.44 1.18
C GLU A 23 -18.88 -4.37 -0.24
N ASP A 24 -20.20 -4.58 -0.44
CA ASP A 24 -20.83 -4.54 -1.76
C ASP A 24 -20.56 -3.24 -2.53
N LYS A 25 -20.56 -2.09 -1.85
CA LYS A 25 -20.26 -0.79 -2.45
C LYS A 25 -18.82 -0.70 -2.94
N LEU A 26 -17.87 -1.17 -2.12
CA LEU A 26 -16.45 -1.09 -2.48
C LEU A 26 -16.06 -2.11 -3.54
N THR A 27 -16.57 -3.35 -3.47
CA THR A 27 -16.30 -4.35 -4.52
C THR A 27 -16.84 -3.87 -5.87
N LYS A 28 -18.03 -3.25 -5.90
CA LYS A 28 -18.60 -2.67 -7.11
C LYS A 28 -17.80 -1.48 -7.63
N GLU A 29 -17.36 -0.58 -6.74
CA GLU A 29 -16.51 0.56 -7.08
C GLU A 29 -15.21 0.08 -7.75
N VAL A 30 -14.44 -0.77 -7.07
CA VAL A 30 -13.13 -1.24 -7.55
C VAL A 30 -13.30 -2.11 -8.79
N GLY A 31 -14.23 -3.06 -8.81
CA GLY A 31 -14.39 -3.96 -9.95
C GLY A 31 -14.85 -3.25 -11.22
N THR A 32 -15.71 -2.23 -11.12
CA THR A 32 -16.08 -1.39 -12.28
C THR A 32 -14.85 -0.67 -12.85
N LYS A 33 -13.99 -0.13 -11.99
CA LYS A 33 -12.74 0.53 -12.40
C LYS A 33 -11.75 -0.47 -13.02
N VAL A 34 -11.61 -1.66 -12.44
CA VAL A 34 -10.76 -2.74 -12.97
C VAL A 34 -11.21 -3.15 -14.37
N ILE A 35 -12.52 -3.35 -14.59
CA ILE A 35 -13.09 -3.67 -15.91
C ILE A 35 -12.69 -2.60 -16.93
N ALA A 36 -13.03 -1.32 -16.66
CA ALA A 36 -12.75 -0.22 -17.58
C ALA A 36 -11.24 -0.09 -17.90
N LYS A 37 -10.38 -0.31 -16.91
CA LYS A 37 -8.93 -0.25 -17.07
C LYS A 37 -8.37 -1.42 -17.89
N LEU A 38 -8.86 -2.64 -17.67
CA LEU A 38 -8.49 -3.80 -18.48
C LEU A 38 -8.91 -3.59 -19.95
N GLU A 39 -10.12 -3.09 -20.18
CA GLU A 39 -10.61 -2.73 -21.52
C GLU A 39 -9.74 -1.66 -22.18
N SER A 40 -9.31 -0.64 -21.44
CA SER A 40 -8.41 0.40 -21.93
C SER A 40 -7.03 -0.13 -22.37
N LEU A 41 -6.61 -1.28 -21.84
CA LEU A 41 -5.38 -1.98 -22.21
C LEU A 41 -5.57 -2.98 -23.35
N GLY A 42 -6.76 -3.01 -23.98
CA GLY A 42 -7.09 -3.94 -25.05
C GLY A 42 -7.42 -5.36 -24.58
N HIS A 43 -7.74 -5.54 -23.30
CA HIS A 43 -8.25 -6.81 -22.79
C HIS A 43 -9.78 -6.85 -22.86
N THR A 44 -10.36 -8.05 -22.91
CA THR A 44 -11.79 -8.22 -22.70
C THR A 44 -12.03 -8.42 -21.21
N ALA A 45 -12.98 -7.71 -20.60
CA ALA A 45 -13.34 -7.90 -19.21
C ALA A 45 -14.85 -8.18 -19.08
N ILE A 46 -15.19 -9.32 -18.49
CA ILE A 46 -16.59 -9.77 -18.32
C ILE A 46 -16.96 -9.63 -16.84
N SER A 47 -17.96 -8.81 -16.54
CA SER A 47 -18.57 -8.79 -15.22
C SER A 47 -19.21 -10.16 -14.94
N CYS A 48 -18.76 -10.82 -13.88
CA CYS A 48 -19.28 -12.10 -13.41
C CYS A 48 -20.30 -11.95 -12.28
N THR A 49 -20.60 -10.72 -11.86
CA THR A 49 -21.57 -10.43 -10.80
C THR A 49 -23.01 -10.60 -11.30
N PRO A 50 -23.81 -11.49 -10.71
CA PRO A 50 -25.21 -11.67 -11.09
C PRO A 50 -26.09 -10.50 -10.62
N ASN A 51 -27.19 -10.24 -11.33
CA ASN A 51 -28.13 -9.16 -10.99
C ASN A 51 -29.18 -9.57 -9.93
N SER A 52 -29.34 -10.86 -9.66
CA SER A 52 -30.27 -11.39 -8.65
C SER A 52 -29.89 -12.80 -8.22
N ALA A 53 -30.30 -13.18 -7.01
CA ALA A 53 -30.23 -14.54 -6.48
C ALA A 53 -31.26 -14.70 -5.36
N THR A 54 -31.67 -15.94 -5.07
CA THR A 54 -32.56 -16.27 -3.95
C THR A 54 -31.79 -16.73 -2.71
N SER A 55 -30.49 -17.00 -2.84
CA SER A 55 -29.60 -17.40 -1.75
C SER A 55 -28.14 -17.04 -2.08
N VAL A 56 -27.29 -17.00 -1.05
CA VAL A 56 -25.83 -16.82 -1.22
C VAL A 56 -25.24 -17.95 -2.08
N GLY A 57 -25.67 -19.21 -1.86
CA GLY A 57 -25.20 -20.33 -2.67
C GLY A 57 -25.54 -20.18 -4.16
N GLN A 58 -26.75 -19.68 -4.48
CA GLN A 58 -27.13 -19.39 -5.86
C GLN A 58 -26.34 -18.22 -6.45
N SER A 59 -26.09 -17.17 -5.66
CA SER A 59 -25.22 -16.04 -6.06
C SER A 59 -23.83 -16.54 -6.48
N LEU A 60 -23.17 -17.32 -5.61
CA LEU A 60 -21.85 -17.90 -5.87
C LEU A 60 -21.83 -18.81 -7.09
N GLY A 61 -22.85 -19.67 -7.25
CA GLY A 61 -23.00 -20.54 -8.43
C GLY A 61 -23.10 -19.75 -9.73
N ARG A 62 -23.96 -18.71 -9.76
CA ARG A 62 -24.15 -17.86 -10.95
C ARG A 62 -22.88 -17.13 -11.38
N ARG A 63 -22.04 -16.68 -10.43
CA ARG A 63 -20.73 -16.08 -10.74
C ARG A 63 -19.83 -17.03 -11.51
N CYS A 64 -19.74 -18.27 -11.03
CA CYS A 64 -18.97 -19.33 -11.67
C CYS A 64 -19.53 -19.65 -13.06
N ASP A 65 -20.86 -19.77 -13.19
CA ASP A 65 -21.51 -20.04 -14.47
C ASP A 65 -21.24 -18.95 -15.51
N ILE A 66 -21.26 -17.68 -15.12
CA ILE A 66 -20.96 -16.57 -16.03
C ILE A 66 -19.50 -16.66 -16.51
N ALA A 67 -18.54 -16.85 -15.60
CA ALA A 67 -17.13 -16.99 -15.95
C ALA A 67 -16.89 -18.21 -16.89
N ASN A 68 -17.46 -19.36 -16.53
CA ASN A 68 -17.32 -20.63 -17.24
C ASN A 68 -17.94 -20.56 -18.65
N ARG A 69 -19.16 -20.02 -18.77
CA ARG A 69 -19.84 -19.86 -20.06
C ARG A 69 -19.08 -18.94 -21.01
N ASN A 70 -18.48 -17.88 -20.47
CA ASN A 70 -17.71 -16.92 -21.26
C ASN A 70 -16.29 -17.39 -21.61
N LYS A 71 -15.84 -18.52 -21.02
CA LYS A 71 -14.51 -19.09 -21.20
C LYS A 71 -13.43 -18.02 -20.98
N VAL A 72 -13.52 -17.34 -19.84
CA VAL A 72 -12.50 -16.34 -19.46
C VAL A 72 -11.16 -17.05 -19.20
N ASP A 73 -10.04 -16.37 -19.45
CA ASP A 73 -8.70 -16.91 -19.28
C ASP A 73 -8.29 -16.91 -17.79
N VAL A 74 -8.68 -15.86 -17.06
CA VAL A 74 -8.41 -15.66 -15.63
C VAL A 74 -9.68 -15.14 -14.95
N PHE A 75 -10.02 -15.73 -13.81
CA PHE A 75 -11.09 -15.27 -12.94
C PHE A 75 -10.51 -14.50 -11.74
N VAL A 76 -11.05 -13.30 -11.48
CA VAL A 76 -10.60 -12.42 -10.40
C VAL A 76 -11.83 -12.00 -9.60
N SER A 77 -11.93 -12.51 -8.38
CA SER A 77 -12.96 -12.09 -7.43
C SER A 77 -12.42 -11.01 -6.51
N ILE A 78 -13.16 -9.92 -6.36
CA ILE A 78 -12.76 -8.73 -5.59
C ILE A 78 -13.66 -8.64 -4.37
N HIS A 79 -13.04 -8.65 -3.20
CA HIS A 79 -13.65 -8.64 -1.87
C HIS A 79 -12.97 -7.64 -0.93
N PHE A 80 -13.62 -7.37 0.20
CA PHE A 80 -13.03 -6.62 1.31
C PHE A 80 -13.32 -7.35 2.62
N ASN A 81 -12.27 -7.51 3.42
CA ASN A 81 -12.34 -8.31 4.62
C ASN A 81 -13.04 -7.56 5.76
N ALA A 82 -13.51 -8.29 6.77
CA ALA A 82 -13.99 -7.72 8.02
C ALA A 82 -13.73 -8.71 9.15
N PHE A 83 -13.41 -8.22 10.34
CA PHE A 83 -13.20 -9.11 11.49
C PHE A 83 -13.59 -8.47 12.82
N ASN A 84 -12.73 -7.60 13.37
CA ASN A 84 -12.86 -7.08 14.73
C ASN A 84 -12.48 -5.59 14.87
N GLY A 85 -12.42 -4.88 13.74
CA GLY A 85 -11.99 -3.48 13.64
C GLY A 85 -10.50 -3.19 13.90
N LYS A 86 -9.69 -4.20 14.24
CA LYS A 86 -8.24 -4.06 14.45
C LYS A 86 -7.41 -4.78 13.39
N ALA A 87 -7.91 -5.91 12.88
CA ALA A 87 -7.30 -6.58 11.74
C ALA A 87 -7.18 -5.61 10.56
N ASN A 88 -6.09 -5.72 9.81
CA ASN A 88 -5.80 -4.83 8.69
C ASN A 88 -4.89 -5.53 7.68
N GLY A 89 -4.82 -4.96 6.49
CA GLY A 89 -3.97 -5.40 5.39
C GLY A 89 -4.71 -6.14 4.29
N THR A 90 -3.95 -6.52 3.27
CA THR A 90 -4.44 -7.23 2.07
C THR A 90 -3.97 -8.68 2.05
N GLU A 91 -4.81 -9.57 1.55
CA GLU A 91 -4.48 -10.97 1.24
C GLU A 91 -5.09 -11.36 -0.11
N VAL A 92 -4.45 -12.31 -0.79
CA VAL A 92 -4.99 -12.87 -2.03
C VAL A 92 -5.05 -14.40 -1.90
N PHE A 93 -6.19 -14.98 -2.22
CA PHE A 93 -6.41 -16.41 -2.17
C PHE A 93 -6.25 -17.04 -3.55
N ALA A 94 -5.53 -18.15 -3.62
CA ALA A 94 -5.40 -18.99 -4.80
C ALA A 94 -5.35 -20.47 -4.41
N MET A 95 -5.93 -21.35 -5.22
CA MET A 95 -5.93 -22.80 -4.93
C MET A 95 -4.81 -23.58 -5.63
N SER A 96 -4.22 -23.03 -6.70
CA SER A 96 -3.21 -23.70 -7.52
C SER A 96 -1.93 -22.88 -7.62
N ASP A 97 -0.81 -23.51 -8.00
CA ASP A 97 0.46 -22.79 -8.19
C ASP A 97 0.38 -21.79 -9.35
N SER A 98 -0.37 -22.09 -10.41
CA SER A 98 -0.69 -21.13 -11.47
C SER A 98 -1.48 -19.93 -10.90
N GLY A 99 -2.45 -20.18 -10.01
CA GLY A 99 -3.17 -19.11 -9.32
C GLY A 99 -2.25 -18.26 -8.44
N LYS A 100 -1.32 -18.88 -7.69
CA LYS A 100 -0.34 -18.14 -6.87
C LYS A 100 0.58 -17.25 -7.71
N LYS A 101 0.96 -17.70 -8.92
CA LYS A 101 1.76 -16.89 -9.87
C LYS A 101 1.01 -15.65 -10.38
N ILE A 102 -0.33 -15.67 -10.39
CA ILE A 102 -1.17 -14.51 -10.71
C ILE A 102 -1.42 -13.66 -9.45
N ALA A 103 -1.67 -14.30 -8.31
CA ALA A 103 -1.98 -13.64 -7.05
C ALA A 103 -0.80 -12.83 -6.50
N GLN A 104 0.43 -13.34 -6.62
CA GLN A 104 1.59 -12.71 -6.01
C GLN A 104 1.91 -11.32 -6.61
N PRO A 105 1.93 -11.11 -7.93
CA PRO A 105 2.07 -9.78 -8.51
C PRO A 105 0.97 -8.80 -8.07
N VAL A 106 -0.29 -9.26 -8.01
CA VAL A 106 -1.42 -8.43 -7.54
C VAL A 106 -1.21 -8.00 -6.08
N LEU A 107 -0.88 -8.94 -5.20
CA LEU A 107 -0.56 -8.64 -3.80
C LEU A 107 0.60 -7.65 -3.70
N ASN A 108 1.68 -7.88 -4.46
CA ASN A 108 2.87 -7.03 -4.46
C ASN A 108 2.56 -5.58 -4.84
N GLU A 109 1.64 -5.34 -5.77
CA GLU A 109 1.24 -3.98 -6.16
C GLU A 109 0.33 -3.32 -5.12
N ILE A 110 -0.59 -4.08 -4.51
CA ILE A 110 -1.48 -3.53 -3.47
C ILE A 110 -0.69 -3.12 -2.22
N ILE A 111 0.32 -3.89 -1.80
CA ILE A 111 1.11 -3.55 -0.61
C ILE A 111 1.95 -2.27 -0.79
N GLN A 112 2.24 -1.85 -2.03
CA GLN A 112 2.89 -0.55 -2.32
C GLN A 112 1.98 0.65 -2.01
N LEU A 113 0.68 0.41 -1.82
CA LEU A 113 -0.27 1.42 -1.34
C LEU A 113 -0.23 1.58 0.19
N GLY A 114 0.59 0.81 0.90
CA GLY A 114 0.79 0.89 2.35
C GLY A 114 -0.02 -0.11 3.17
N PHE A 115 -0.79 -1.01 2.54
CA PHE A 115 -1.53 -2.06 3.24
C PHE A 115 -0.58 -3.10 3.84
N PHE A 116 -0.91 -3.58 5.04
CA PHE A 116 -0.16 -4.67 5.67
C PHE A 116 -0.21 -5.94 4.80
N ASN A 117 0.95 -6.56 4.56
CA ASN A 117 1.04 -7.76 3.73
C ASN A 117 0.62 -9.01 4.53
N ARG A 118 -0.52 -9.60 4.19
CA ARG A 118 -1.02 -10.83 4.83
C ARG A 118 -0.75 -12.08 3.98
N GLY A 119 -0.07 -11.93 2.85
CA GLY A 119 0.39 -13.02 2.00
C GLY A 119 -0.64 -13.55 1.01
N VAL A 120 -0.15 -14.41 0.11
CA VAL A 120 -1.00 -15.26 -0.72
C VAL A 120 -1.38 -16.50 0.09
N LYS A 121 -2.67 -16.80 0.17
CA LYS A 121 -3.23 -17.87 1.02
C LYS A 121 -3.92 -18.95 0.19
N ASN A 122 -4.10 -20.11 0.81
CA ASN A 122 -4.83 -21.22 0.19
C ASN A 122 -6.32 -20.88 0.08
N GLY A 123 -6.82 -20.77 -1.16
CA GLY A 123 -8.22 -20.48 -1.49
C GLY A 123 -9.09 -21.69 -1.78
N SER A 124 -8.64 -22.93 -1.56
CA SER A 124 -9.38 -24.15 -1.97
C SER A 124 -10.73 -24.34 -1.27
N HIS A 125 -10.96 -23.62 -0.16
CA HIS A 125 -12.22 -23.60 0.58
C HIS A 125 -13.23 -22.59 0.01
N LEU A 126 -12.79 -21.65 -0.84
CA LEU A 126 -13.64 -20.60 -1.41
C LEU A 126 -14.41 -21.13 -2.62
N TYR A 127 -15.73 -20.97 -2.60
CA TYR A 127 -16.61 -21.56 -3.60
C TYR A 127 -16.25 -21.12 -5.02
N VAL A 128 -16.09 -19.81 -5.26
CA VAL A 128 -15.83 -19.27 -6.59
C VAL A 128 -14.47 -19.68 -7.14
N ILE A 129 -13.48 -19.88 -6.26
CA ILE A 129 -12.15 -20.35 -6.67
C ILE A 129 -12.17 -21.83 -7.05
N ARG A 130 -12.97 -22.63 -6.34
CA ARG A 130 -13.08 -24.07 -6.57
C ARG A 130 -13.94 -24.44 -7.78
N ASN A 131 -14.96 -23.64 -8.11
CA ASN A 131 -15.99 -24.01 -9.09
C ASN A 131 -15.88 -23.27 -10.43
N THR A 132 -14.85 -22.45 -10.62
CA THR A 132 -14.49 -21.91 -11.94
C THR A 132 -13.57 -22.87 -12.69
N ASN A 133 -13.75 -23.01 -14.00
CA ASN A 133 -12.99 -23.93 -14.86
C ASN A 133 -11.59 -23.40 -15.22
N MET A 134 -11.37 -22.09 -15.08
CA MET A 134 -10.08 -21.45 -15.33
C MET A 134 -9.35 -21.14 -14.02
N THR A 135 -8.11 -20.65 -14.13
CA THR A 135 -7.36 -20.21 -12.96
C THR A 135 -8.04 -19.00 -12.32
N GLY A 136 -8.38 -19.12 -11.03
CA GLY A 136 -9.04 -18.08 -10.25
C GLY A 136 -8.19 -17.57 -9.09
N ILE A 137 -8.32 -16.27 -8.78
CA ILE A 137 -7.85 -15.66 -7.54
C ILE A 137 -8.99 -14.88 -6.87
N LEU A 138 -8.95 -14.77 -5.54
CA LEU A 138 -9.84 -13.88 -4.77
C LEU A 138 -8.99 -12.90 -3.99
N ILE A 139 -9.27 -11.61 -4.15
CA ILE A 139 -8.51 -10.51 -3.54
C ILE A 139 -9.32 -9.97 -2.38
N GLU A 140 -8.78 -10.05 -1.17
CA GLU A 140 -9.23 -9.24 -0.04
C GLU A 140 -8.45 -7.92 -0.08
N CYS A 141 -9.06 -6.88 -0.63
CA CYS A 141 -8.39 -5.61 -0.92
C CYS A 141 -7.84 -4.97 0.36
N CYS A 142 -8.69 -4.86 1.40
CA CYS A 142 -8.34 -4.47 2.76
C CYS A 142 -9.54 -4.70 3.71
N PHE A 143 -9.42 -4.35 4.99
CA PHE A 143 -10.48 -4.56 5.99
C PHE A 143 -11.45 -3.35 6.07
N ILE A 144 -12.73 -3.54 5.72
CA ILE A 144 -13.75 -2.47 5.75
C ILE A 144 -14.12 -1.98 7.15
N ASP A 145 -13.84 -2.76 8.19
CA ASP A 145 -14.07 -2.42 9.60
C ASP A 145 -12.82 -1.82 10.26
N SER A 146 -11.70 -1.75 9.55
CA SER A 146 -10.44 -1.23 10.06
C SER A 146 -10.26 0.25 9.71
N ALA A 147 -10.20 1.10 10.74
CA ALA A 147 -9.96 2.54 10.53
C ALA A 147 -8.64 2.80 9.80
N LYS A 148 -7.61 1.99 10.07
CA LYS A 148 -6.30 2.07 9.43
C LYS A 148 -6.40 1.82 7.91
N ASP A 149 -7.07 0.75 7.51
CA ASP A 149 -7.21 0.42 6.09
C ASP A 149 -8.14 1.40 5.37
N MET A 150 -9.22 1.83 6.03
CA MET A 150 -10.17 2.79 5.43
C MET A 150 -9.60 4.20 5.28
N GLN A 151 -8.58 4.57 6.06
CA GLN A 151 -7.82 5.80 5.84
C GLN A 151 -6.86 5.70 4.64
N LEU A 152 -6.32 4.51 4.35
CA LEU A 152 -5.44 4.28 3.20
C LEU A 152 -6.23 4.04 1.90
N TYR A 153 -7.46 3.54 2.01
CA TYR A 153 -8.24 3.12 0.86
C TYR A 153 -8.58 4.26 -0.09
N ASP A 154 -8.14 4.10 -1.33
CA ASP A 154 -8.56 4.85 -2.51
C ASP A 154 -8.93 3.83 -3.61
N GLY A 155 -10.17 3.88 -4.09
CA GLY A 155 -10.68 2.90 -5.05
C GLY A 155 -10.00 2.96 -6.43
N GLU A 156 -9.47 4.12 -6.82
CA GLU A 156 -8.74 4.30 -8.08
C GLU A 156 -7.34 3.68 -7.99
N ALA A 157 -6.63 3.95 -6.89
CA ALA A 157 -5.32 3.38 -6.59
C ALA A 157 -5.37 1.86 -6.44
N MET A 158 -6.39 1.34 -5.74
CA MET A 158 -6.62 -0.09 -5.59
C MET A 158 -6.85 -0.76 -6.96
N ALA A 159 -7.72 -0.18 -7.79
CA ALA A 159 -7.96 -0.69 -9.15
C ALA A 159 -6.69 -0.64 -10.02
N ASN A 160 -5.90 0.43 -9.93
CA ASN A 160 -4.62 0.54 -10.64
C ASN A 160 -3.64 -0.55 -10.21
N ALA A 161 -3.49 -0.81 -8.90
CA ALA A 161 -2.62 -1.84 -8.37
C ALA A 161 -3.04 -3.24 -8.84
N ILE A 162 -4.35 -3.54 -8.78
CA ILE A 162 -4.89 -4.82 -9.26
C ILE A 162 -4.58 -5.01 -10.75
N VAL A 163 -4.89 -4.02 -11.60
CA VAL A 163 -4.66 -4.12 -13.05
C VAL A 163 -3.18 -4.23 -13.38
N LYS A 164 -2.33 -3.47 -12.69
CA LYS A 164 -0.88 -3.55 -12.86
C LYS A 164 -0.35 -4.93 -12.47
N GLY A 165 -0.83 -5.49 -11.36
CA GLY A 165 -0.46 -6.85 -10.95
C GLY A 165 -0.92 -7.92 -11.94
N LEU A 166 -2.13 -7.79 -12.50
CA LEU A 166 -2.67 -8.74 -13.47
C LEU A 166 -1.99 -8.68 -14.85
N THR A 167 -1.50 -7.50 -15.26
CA THR A 167 -1.09 -7.27 -16.65
C THR A 167 0.38 -6.87 -16.81
N GLY A 168 1.04 -6.47 -15.73
CA GLY A 168 2.35 -5.82 -15.74
C GLY A 168 2.36 -4.39 -16.31
N LYS A 169 1.18 -3.83 -16.64
CA LYS A 169 1.06 -2.53 -17.33
C LYS A 169 0.31 -1.51 -16.49
N VAL A 170 0.66 -0.24 -16.69
CA VAL A 170 -0.04 0.92 -16.11
C VAL A 170 -0.90 1.55 -17.21
N THR A 171 -2.13 1.95 -16.90
CA THR A 171 -3.04 2.59 -17.88
C THR A 171 -2.61 4.04 -18.13
N VAL A 172 -2.71 4.54 -19.37
CA VAL A 172 -2.45 5.96 -19.69
C VAL A 172 -3.36 6.96 -18.96
N ALA A 173 -4.54 6.51 -18.52
CA ALA A 173 -5.48 7.29 -17.70
C ALA A 173 -5.31 7.03 -16.18
N SER A 174 -4.21 6.42 -15.73
CA SER A 174 -3.92 6.35 -14.30
C SER A 174 -3.64 7.78 -13.82
N ALA A 175 -4.63 8.41 -13.19
CA ALA A 175 -4.38 9.59 -12.36
C ALA A 175 -3.19 9.27 -11.45
N PRO A 176 -2.27 10.24 -11.20
CA PRO A 176 -1.07 9.98 -10.43
C PRO A 176 -1.44 9.41 -9.06
N VAL A 177 -1.21 8.11 -8.90
CA VAL A 177 -1.25 7.43 -7.61
C VAL A 177 0.02 7.86 -6.90
N ASN A 178 -0.10 8.44 -5.70
CA ASN A 178 1.04 8.64 -4.81
C ASN A 178 1.56 7.27 -4.36
N THR A 179 2.36 6.62 -5.19
CA THR A 179 3.03 5.37 -4.85
C THR A 179 4.10 5.66 -3.81
N VAL A 180 3.98 5.04 -2.63
CA VAL A 180 5.06 5.00 -1.66
C VAL A 180 6.01 3.89 -2.10
N ARG A 181 7.14 4.23 -2.74
CA ARG A 181 8.15 3.24 -3.13
C ARG A 181 8.86 2.71 -1.88
N ASP A 182 8.92 1.40 -1.71
CA ASP A 182 9.84 0.75 -0.76
C ASP A 182 11.29 0.96 -1.22
N GLU A 183 12.02 1.86 -0.54
CA GLU A 183 13.43 2.15 -0.83
C GLU A 183 14.42 1.24 -0.08
N GLU A 184 13.98 0.28 0.73
CA GLU A 184 14.89 -0.48 1.62
C GLU A 184 15.96 -1.26 0.82
N GLN A 185 15.64 -1.70 -0.41
CA GLN A 185 16.54 -2.45 -1.30
C GLN A 185 17.22 -1.60 -2.38
N ASN A 186 17.11 -0.26 -2.32
CA ASN A 186 17.71 0.60 -3.33
C ASN A 186 19.25 0.67 -3.16
N THR A 187 19.99 0.17 -4.16
CA THR A 187 21.45 0.09 -4.18
C THR A 187 22.14 1.29 -4.85
N ASP A 188 21.38 2.24 -5.43
CA ASP A 188 21.96 3.45 -6.02
C ASP A 188 22.56 4.33 -4.92
N THR A 189 23.86 4.58 -4.98
CA THR A 189 24.59 5.41 -4.01
C THR A 189 25.09 6.73 -4.61
N SER A 190 24.55 7.14 -5.77
CA SER A 190 24.94 8.37 -6.45
C SER A 190 24.74 9.62 -5.58
N ILE A 191 25.59 10.62 -5.79
CA ILE A 191 25.52 11.90 -5.06
C ILE A 191 24.22 12.63 -5.38
N LEU A 192 23.77 12.58 -6.63
CA LEU A 192 22.48 13.15 -7.02
C LEU A 192 21.32 12.51 -6.25
N ARG A 193 21.31 11.18 -6.09
CA ARG A 193 20.31 10.51 -5.27
C ARG A 193 20.42 10.94 -3.82
N LEU A 194 21.64 11.05 -3.27
CA LEU A 194 21.86 11.49 -1.89
C LEU A 194 21.27 12.87 -1.65
N GLN A 195 21.53 13.82 -2.54
CA GLN A 195 21.00 15.19 -2.46
C GLN A 195 19.46 15.20 -2.51
N LYS A 196 18.86 14.41 -3.41
CA LYS A 196 17.40 14.24 -3.50
C LYS A 196 16.80 13.64 -2.24
N ALA A 197 17.40 12.56 -1.73
CA ALA A 197 16.95 11.88 -0.52
C ALA A 197 17.03 12.81 0.70
N LEU A 198 18.14 13.53 0.89
CA LEU A 198 18.28 14.49 1.99
C LEU A 198 17.26 15.63 1.87
N ASN A 199 17.04 16.16 0.67
CA ASN A 199 16.02 17.18 0.43
C ASN A 199 14.60 16.66 0.74
N GLN A 200 14.26 15.45 0.33
CA GLN A 200 12.97 14.82 0.64
C GLN A 200 12.81 14.63 2.16
N LEU A 201 13.87 14.18 2.83
CA LEU A 201 13.93 14.06 4.28
C LEU A 201 13.97 15.41 5.01
N GLN A 202 13.84 16.55 4.30
CA GLN A 202 13.89 17.90 4.87
C GLN A 202 15.19 18.16 5.64
N ILE A 203 16.29 17.51 5.24
CA ILE A 203 17.63 17.74 5.79
C ILE A 203 18.30 18.84 4.98
N THR A 204 18.66 19.91 5.68
CA THR A 204 19.35 21.08 5.12
C THR A 204 20.83 21.08 5.44
N ASP A 205 21.59 21.93 4.75
CA ASP A 205 22.99 22.20 5.09
C ASP A 205 23.13 22.90 6.46
N ARG A 206 24.38 23.15 6.88
CA ARG A 206 24.69 23.88 8.13
C ARG A 206 24.08 25.29 8.22
N ASN A 207 23.74 25.89 7.09
CA ASN A 207 23.14 27.23 7.00
C ASN A 207 21.61 27.15 6.86
N ASN A 208 21.01 25.99 7.08
CA ASN A 208 19.58 25.70 6.91
C ASN A 208 19.07 25.90 5.47
N ARG A 209 19.93 25.73 4.47
CA ARG A 209 19.57 25.80 3.05
C ARG A 209 19.29 24.42 2.48
N ARG A 210 18.31 24.34 1.58
CA ARG A 210 18.05 23.16 0.75
C ARG A 210 19.26 22.87 -0.12
N LEU A 211 19.59 21.60 -0.34
CA LEU A 211 20.71 21.21 -1.20
C LEU A 211 20.38 21.47 -2.67
N VAL A 212 21.39 21.91 -3.41
CA VAL A 212 21.37 21.88 -4.88
C VAL A 212 21.58 20.42 -5.32
N GLU A 213 20.78 19.95 -6.27
CA GLU A 213 20.82 18.59 -6.81
C GLU A 213 21.73 18.54 -8.05
N ASP A 214 23.01 18.85 -7.85
CA ASP A 214 24.03 19.04 -8.89
C ASP A 214 25.00 17.87 -9.05
N ASN A 215 24.79 16.77 -8.31
CA ASN A 215 25.67 15.60 -8.26
C ASN A 215 27.10 15.91 -7.74
N PHE A 216 27.30 17.04 -7.07
CA PHE A 216 28.60 17.46 -6.52
C PHE A 216 28.66 17.32 -5.00
N THR A 217 29.73 16.69 -4.49
CA THR A 217 29.96 16.51 -3.05
C THR A 217 30.70 17.72 -2.47
N GLY A 218 30.04 18.88 -2.46
CA GLY A 218 30.56 20.10 -1.85
C GLY A 218 30.28 20.22 -0.34
N PRO A 219 30.76 21.30 0.31
CA PRO A 219 30.57 21.53 1.75
C PRO A 219 29.10 21.52 2.21
N ALA A 220 28.17 21.93 1.34
CA ALA A 220 26.74 21.88 1.64
C ALA A 220 26.27 20.43 1.78
N THR A 221 26.54 19.58 0.78
CA THR A 221 26.23 18.14 0.80
C THR A 221 26.87 17.45 2.00
N THR A 222 28.15 17.67 2.25
CA THR A 222 28.86 17.09 3.41
C THR A 222 28.21 17.49 4.73
N SER A 223 27.91 18.79 4.93
CA SER A 223 27.30 19.26 6.18
C SER A 223 25.87 18.76 6.39
N ALA A 224 25.11 18.54 5.31
CA ALA A 224 23.78 17.94 5.39
C ALA A 224 23.86 16.45 5.74
N VAL A 225 24.85 15.72 5.22
CA VAL A 225 25.11 14.32 5.62
C VAL A 225 25.48 14.25 7.10
N GLU A 226 26.36 15.12 7.59
CA GLU A 226 26.69 15.20 9.02
C GLU A 226 25.46 15.48 9.87
N LYS A 227 24.61 16.44 9.44
CA LYS A 227 23.36 16.77 10.13
C LYS A 227 22.43 15.57 10.21
N PHE A 228 22.21 14.88 9.07
CA PHE A 228 21.41 13.67 9.04
C PHE A 228 21.97 12.61 9.99
N GLN A 229 23.27 12.32 9.91
CA GLN A 229 23.94 11.34 10.77
C GLN A 229 23.73 11.66 12.27
N ARG A 230 23.89 12.93 12.68
CA ARG A 230 23.60 13.37 14.07
C ARG A 230 22.15 13.10 14.46
N VAL A 231 21.21 13.45 13.59
CA VAL A 231 19.77 13.22 13.80
C VAL A 231 19.53 11.73 14.05
N VAL A 232 20.00 10.86 13.15
CA VAL A 232 19.70 9.43 13.21
C VAL A 232 20.64 8.61 14.12
N GLY A 233 21.57 9.27 14.83
CA GLY A 233 22.45 8.61 15.81
C GLY A 233 23.62 7.84 15.20
N ILE A 234 24.06 8.23 14.00
CA ILE A 234 25.26 7.72 13.34
C ILE A 234 26.42 8.69 13.60
N ILE A 235 27.65 8.18 13.62
CA ILE A 235 28.87 9.00 13.72
C ILE A 235 28.87 10.03 12.56
N PRO A 236 28.96 11.34 12.84
CA PRO A 236 28.82 12.38 11.82
C PRO A 236 30.13 12.58 11.05
N THR A 237 30.39 11.69 10.09
CA THR A 237 31.58 11.72 9.23
C THR A 237 31.43 12.63 8.01
N GLY A 238 30.20 13.01 7.67
CA GLY A 238 29.89 13.74 6.43
C GLY A 238 29.99 12.88 5.17
N MET A 239 30.27 11.59 5.32
CA MET A 239 30.33 10.61 4.23
C MET A 239 29.12 9.68 4.27
N ALA A 240 28.39 9.58 3.16
CA ALA A 240 27.24 8.69 3.02
C ALA A 240 27.68 7.24 2.75
N THR A 241 28.22 6.57 3.77
CA THR A 241 28.56 5.14 3.73
C THR A 241 27.31 4.26 3.73
N SER A 242 27.47 2.93 3.62
CA SER A 242 26.37 1.96 3.69
C SER A 242 25.50 2.14 4.94
N THR A 243 26.07 2.46 6.10
CA THR A 243 25.30 2.75 7.33
C THR A 243 24.37 3.95 7.16
N THR A 244 24.84 5.00 6.48
CA THR A 244 24.04 6.22 6.23
C THR A 244 22.93 5.92 5.23
N TRP A 245 23.25 5.21 4.15
CA TRP A 245 22.26 4.80 3.15
C TRP A 245 21.21 3.85 3.71
N ASN A 246 21.59 2.89 4.55
CA ASN A 246 20.65 1.99 5.22
C ASN A 246 19.63 2.78 6.06
N ALA A 247 20.08 3.81 6.79
CA ALA A 247 19.17 4.67 7.56
C ALA A 247 18.26 5.51 6.66
N ILE A 248 18.79 6.11 5.58
CA ILE A 248 18.00 6.85 4.59
C ILE A 248 16.91 5.94 4.00
N ASN A 249 17.29 4.76 3.52
CA ASN A 249 16.41 3.79 2.90
C ASN A 249 15.33 3.30 3.89
N GLN A 250 15.70 3.01 5.13
CA GLN A 250 14.76 2.64 6.19
C GLN A 250 13.71 3.73 6.46
N ILE A 251 14.11 5.01 6.48
CA ILE A 251 13.17 6.11 6.68
C ILE A 251 12.30 6.33 5.43
N LEU A 252 12.89 6.28 4.24
CA LEU A 252 12.18 6.45 2.97
C LEU A 252 11.27 5.28 2.60
N SER A 253 11.42 4.11 3.26
CA SER A 253 10.42 3.03 3.20
C SER A 253 9.08 3.41 3.81
N LYS A 254 9.01 4.51 4.59
CA LYS A 254 7.79 5.07 5.20
C LYS A 254 6.95 4.01 5.93
N ARG A 255 7.62 3.07 6.59
CA ARG A 255 6.98 2.01 7.37
C ARG A 255 6.06 2.60 8.42
N LEU A 256 4.96 1.90 8.68
CA LEU A 256 4.06 2.23 9.78
C LEU A 256 4.84 2.18 11.10
N VAL A 257 4.75 3.24 11.88
CA VAL A 257 5.30 3.28 13.25
C VAL A 257 4.16 3.39 14.24
N GLN A 258 4.08 2.40 15.14
CA GLN A 258 3.08 2.35 16.20
C GLN A 258 3.75 1.96 17.52
N GLY A 259 3.75 2.87 18.49
CA GLY A 259 4.32 2.60 19.81
C GLY A 259 5.82 2.25 19.75
N SER A 260 6.25 1.39 20.67
CA SER A 260 7.65 0.94 20.81
C SER A 260 8.10 -0.10 19.78
N GLN A 261 7.30 -0.40 18.75
CA GLN A 261 7.64 -1.37 17.72
C GLN A 261 8.74 -0.90 16.76
N THR A 262 9.15 0.37 16.84
CA THR A 262 10.20 0.95 16.02
C THR A 262 11.18 1.70 16.92
N SER A 263 12.48 1.49 16.69
CA SER A 263 13.57 2.14 17.41
C SER A 263 14.69 2.52 16.45
N GLY A 264 15.74 3.16 16.97
CA GLY A 264 16.94 3.47 16.17
C GLY A 264 16.72 4.60 15.15
N PRO A 265 17.34 4.53 13.95
CA PRO A 265 17.38 5.63 12.99
C PRO A 265 16.01 6.21 12.62
N ILE A 266 15.00 5.36 12.38
CA ILE A 266 13.64 5.79 12.03
C ILE A 266 13.03 6.60 13.17
N MET A 267 13.10 6.09 14.40
CA MET A 267 12.51 6.75 15.56
C MET A 267 13.18 8.10 15.84
N ARG A 268 14.51 8.14 15.79
CA ARG A 268 15.26 9.38 15.96
C ARG A 268 14.91 10.42 14.91
N TYR A 269 14.79 10.00 13.66
CA TYR A 269 14.35 10.88 12.58
C TYR A 269 12.94 11.42 12.83
N LEU A 270 11.99 10.57 13.22
CA LEU A 270 10.63 10.99 13.54
C LEU A 270 10.61 12.02 14.66
N GLN A 271 11.29 11.73 15.77
CA GLN A 271 11.42 12.65 16.90
C GLN A 271 11.97 14.00 16.46
N TYR A 272 13.04 14.02 15.67
CA TYR A 272 13.58 15.24 15.10
C TYR A 272 12.53 16.04 14.31
N ARG A 273 11.75 15.36 13.47
CA ARG A 273 10.75 16.01 12.61
C ARG A 273 9.51 16.51 13.34
N VAL A 274 9.11 15.86 14.44
CA VAL A 274 7.97 16.28 15.27
C VAL A 274 8.37 17.23 16.42
N GLY A 275 9.66 17.55 16.52
CA GLY A 275 10.20 18.45 17.54
C GLY A 275 10.31 17.82 18.94
N ALA A 276 10.58 16.51 19.00
CA ALA A 276 10.94 15.78 20.20
C ALA A 276 12.46 15.50 20.25
N THR A 277 12.97 15.16 21.44
CA THR A 277 14.36 14.72 21.61
C THR A 277 14.62 13.46 20.80
N PRO A 278 15.59 13.44 19.86
CA PRO A 278 15.91 12.26 19.06
C PRO A 278 16.69 11.21 19.86
N ASP A 279 16.09 10.57 20.85
CA ASP A 279 16.76 9.51 21.64
C ASP A 279 16.61 8.11 21.00
N GLY A 280 15.68 7.94 20.07
CA GLY A 280 15.39 6.69 19.36
C GLY A 280 14.43 5.76 20.09
N ILE A 281 13.80 6.23 21.16
CA ILE A 281 12.87 5.47 22.01
C ILE A 281 11.47 6.08 21.90
N TYR A 282 10.48 5.22 21.65
CA TYR A 282 9.09 5.65 21.71
C TYR A 282 8.61 5.72 23.16
N GLY A 283 8.63 6.93 23.74
CA GLY A 283 8.07 7.23 25.06
C GLY A 283 6.88 8.19 24.99
N SER A 284 6.32 8.55 26.15
CA SER A 284 5.18 9.46 26.27
C SER A 284 5.40 10.82 25.61
N GLN A 285 6.62 11.35 25.67
CA GLN A 285 6.99 12.61 25.01
C GLN A 285 6.98 12.48 23.48
N THR A 286 7.49 11.38 22.94
CA THR A 286 7.47 11.07 21.50
C THR A 286 6.04 10.95 21.01
N GLU A 287 5.19 10.19 21.73
CA GLU A 287 3.77 10.05 21.40
C GLU A 287 3.05 11.39 21.39
N ALA A 288 3.24 12.21 22.44
CA ALA A 288 2.63 13.53 22.52
C ALA A 288 3.06 14.44 21.37
N ALA A 289 4.34 14.41 20.99
CA ALA A 289 4.86 15.19 19.86
C ALA A 289 4.27 14.73 18.52
N ILE A 290 4.15 13.41 18.29
CA ILE A 290 3.51 12.86 17.08
C ILE A 290 2.04 13.28 17.02
N LYS A 291 1.29 13.13 18.11
CA LYS A 291 -0.13 13.53 18.18
C LYS A 291 -0.32 15.02 17.93
N ARG A 292 0.54 15.86 18.51
CA ARG A 292 0.55 17.31 18.26
C ARG A 292 0.83 17.62 16.79
N PHE A 293 1.84 16.98 16.20
CA PHE A 293 2.16 17.14 14.78
C PHE A 293 0.98 16.74 13.88
N GLN A 294 0.35 15.60 14.16
CA GLN A 294 -0.83 15.12 13.45
C GLN A 294 -1.97 16.15 13.54
N GLN A 295 -2.30 16.61 14.74
CA GLN A 295 -3.34 17.61 14.98
C GLN A 295 -3.07 18.91 14.20
N GLN A 296 -1.83 19.43 14.25
CA GLN A 296 -1.43 20.65 13.54
C GLN A 296 -1.52 20.52 12.01
N ASN A 297 -1.46 19.30 11.49
CA ASN A 297 -1.52 19.00 10.07
C ASN A 297 -2.89 18.49 9.60
N GLY A 298 -3.93 18.59 10.45
CA GLY A 298 -5.29 18.16 10.13
C GLY A 298 -5.46 16.64 10.06
N LEU A 299 -4.60 15.88 10.73
CA LEU A 299 -4.66 14.43 10.84
C LEU A 299 -5.23 14.01 12.19
N THR A 300 -5.75 12.79 12.27
CA THR A 300 -6.17 12.17 13.54
C THR A 300 -4.95 12.06 14.48
N PRO A 301 -5.00 12.61 15.70
CA PRO A 301 -3.89 12.58 16.65
C PRO A 301 -3.84 11.24 17.42
N ASP A 302 -3.62 10.14 16.70
CA ASP A 302 -3.60 8.78 17.24
C ASP A 302 -2.21 8.31 17.68
N GLY A 303 -1.14 9.06 17.37
CA GLY A 303 0.24 8.70 17.68
C GLY A 303 0.85 7.70 16.69
N ILE A 304 0.13 7.31 15.64
CA ILE A 304 0.57 6.34 14.64
C ILE A 304 1.14 7.09 13.42
N VAL A 305 2.41 6.84 13.10
CA VAL A 305 3.01 7.40 11.88
C VAL A 305 2.72 6.47 10.71
N GLY A 306 1.58 6.68 10.06
CA GLY A 306 1.20 6.04 8.80
C GLY A 306 1.48 6.90 7.57
N ALA A 307 1.01 6.48 6.40
CA ALA A 307 1.29 7.13 5.11
C ALA A 307 0.97 8.64 5.11
N MET A 308 -0.17 9.05 5.68
CA MET A 308 -0.56 10.47 5.76
C MET A 308 0.38 11.29 6.65
N THR A 309 0.79 10.74 7.81
CA THR A 309 1.77 11.38 8.69
C THR A 309 3.12 11.48 7.98
N TRP A 310 3.57 10.42 7.30
CA TRP A 310 4.78 10.43 6.49
C TRP A 310 4.74 11.45 5.35
N GLN A 311 3.61 11.58 4.66
CA GLN A 311 3.42 12.58 3.61
C GLN A 311 3.61 14.00 4.17
N LYS A 312 3.03 14.30 5.34
CA LYS A 312 3.22 15.60 6.01
C LYS A 312 4.64 15.81 6.51
N LEU A 313 5.34 14.74 6.88
CA LEU A 313 6.74 14.82 7.27
C LEU A 313 7.59 15.10 6.02
N ILE A 314 7.59 14.27 4.99
CA ILE A 314 8.66 14.30 3.97
C ILE A 314 8.22 14.62 2.54
N GLY A 315 6.96 14.98 2.32
CA GLY A 315 6.41 15.16 0.97
C GLY A 315 5.98 13.83 0.40
#